data_AF-A0A966WDC2-F1
#
_entry.id   AF-A0A966WDC2-F1
#
_cell.length_a   1.000
_cell.length_b   1.000
_cell.length_c   1.000
_cell.angle_alpha   90.00
_cell.angle_beta   90.00
_cell.angle_gamma   90.00
#
_symmetry.space_group_name_H-M   'P 1'
#
loop_
_entity.id
_entity.type
_entity.pdbx_description
1 polymer ?
#
loop_
_entity_poly.entity_id
_entity_poly.type
_entity_poly.pdbx_seq_one_letter_code
_entity_poly.pdbx_strand_id
1 'polypeptide(L)'
;IPMVVAMKNGQPVDAFMGAQPEHAVREFVGKLVPEGEVLDVAALLARGDEASLREALKMEPQNEQVVLALAALLLSRNDVTGALEILQRVPQSPKIAALVEKAKAMFVPEDNYATQLDALLPLVKADEEARKRFLEILETMGPGDPRTSVYRRRMTGMLYA
;
A
#
# COMPACT_ATOMS: atom_id res chain seq x y z
N ILE A 1 -5.76 27.43 48.50
CA ILE A 1 -5.20 26.15 48.00
C ILE A 1 -5.85 25.91 46.64
N PRO A 2 -5.09 25.79 45.54
CA PRO A 2 -5.67 25.51 44.22
C PRO A 2 -6.15 24.05 44.14
N MET A 3 -7.25 23.81 43.41
CA MET A 3 -7.79 22.48 43.12
C MET A 3 -7.95 22.35 41.61
N VAL A 4 -7.56 21.21 41.07
CA VAL A 4 -7.70 20.87 39.65
C VAL A 4 -8.63 19.68 39.54
N VAL A 5 -9.66 19.80 38.70
CA VAL A 5 -10.67 18.75 38.46
C VAL A 5 -10.66 18.41 36.97
N ALA A 6 -10.51 17.14 36.67
CA ALA A 6 -10.71 16.61 35.32
C ALA A 6 -12.19 16.34 35.08
N MET A 7 -12.70 16.79 33.94
CA MET A 7 -14.09 16.60 33.54
C MET A 7 -14.18 15.86 32.21
N LYS A 8 -15.07 14.87 32.13
CA LYS A 8 -15.43 14.16 30.89
C LYS A 8 -16.94 14.18 30.74
N ASN A 9 -17.45 14.63 29.59
CA ASN A 9 -18.90 14.74 29.31
C ASN A 9 -19.69 15.51 30.39
N GLY A 10 -19.09 16.57 30.94
CA GLY A 10 -19.73 17.40 31.98
C GLY A 10 -19.74 16.77 33.38
N GLN A 11 -19.15 15.59 33.59
CA GLN A 11 -19.01 14.96 34.90
C GLN A 11 -17.54 14.97 35.36
N PRO A 12 -17.27 15.21 36.66
CA PRO A 12 -15.94 15.11 37.22
C PRO A 12 -15.48 13.64 37.27
N VAL A 13 -14.29 13.37 36.74
CA VAL A 13 -13.74 12.01 36.64
C VAL A 13 -12.50 11.78 37.50
N ASP A 14 -11.75 12.85 37.81
CA ASP A 14 -10.60 12.80 38.71
C ASP A 14 -10.28 14.21 39.25
N ALA A 15 -9.55 14.34 40.35
CA ALA A 15 -9.14 15.61 40.90
C ALA A 15 -7.89 15.52 41.79
N PHE A 16 -7.11 16.59 41.84
CA PHE A 16 -6.07 16.77 42.85
C PHE A 16 -6.10 18.17 43.46
N MET A 17 -5.52 18.28 44.66
CA MET A 17 -5.55 19.51 45.46
C MET A 17 -4.12 19.91 45.84
N GLY A 18 -3.83 21.21 45.80
CA GLY A 18 -2.50 21.76 46.03
C GLY A 18 -1.61 21.73 44.80
N ALA A 19 -0.44 22.36 44.91
CA ALA A 19 0.57 22.33 43.86
C ALA A 19 1.22 20.94 43.80
N GLN A 20 1.13 20.29 42.64
CA GLN A 20 1.75 18.98 42.38
C GLN A 20 3.02 19.16 41.54
N PRO A 21 4.05 18.32 41.72
CA PRO A 21 5.23 18.32 40.86
C PRO A 21 4.86 17.89 39.43
N GLU A 22 5.65 18.33 38.44
CA GLU A 22 5.35 18.10 37.01
C GLU A 22 5.11 16.62 36.66
N HIS A 23 5.86 15.69 37.27
CA HIS A 23 5.68 14.26 37.03
C HIS A 23 4.29 13.76 37.44
N ALA A 24 3.77 14.23 38.57
CA ALA A 24 2.44 13.84 39.07
C ALA A 24 1.33 14.44 38.20
N VAL A 25 1.53 15.67 37.69
CA VAL A 25 0.61 16.28 36.72
C VAL A 25 0.62 15.52 35.40
N ARG A 26 1.79 15.10 34.90
CA ARG A 26 1.89 14.29 33.68
C ARG A 26 1.21 12.93 33.83
N GLU A 27 1.38 12.27 34.97
CA GLU A 27 0.73 10.98 35.24
C GLU A 27 -0.80 11.14 35.33
N PHE A 28 -1.28 12.21 36.01
CA PHE A 28 -2.70 12.55 36.08
C PHE A 28 -3.30 12.78 34.69
N VAL A 29 -2.64 13.56 33.83
CA VAL A 29 -3.09 13.77 32.45
C VAL A 29 -3.03 12.47 31.65
N GLY A 30 -1.98 11.66 31.80
CA GLY A 30 -1.83 10.38 31.10
C GLY A 30 -2.96 9.39 31.36
N LYS A 31 -3.51 9.36 32.58
CA LYS A 31 -4.68 8.52 32.94
C LYS A 31 -5.99 8.98 32.28
N LEU A 32 -6.05 10.25 31.86
CA LEU A 32 -7.26 10.88 31.31
C LEU A 32 -7.26 10.93 29.79
N VAL A 33 -6.08 10.85 29.18
CA VAL A 33 -5.96 10.66 27.74
C VAL A 33 -6.57 9.30 27.42
N PRO A 34 -7.64 9.23 26.61
CA PRO A 34 -8.05 7.96 26.04
C PRO A 34 -6.81 7.39 25.37
N GLU A 35 -6.43 6.14 25.66
CA GLU A 35 -5.52 5.40 24.78
C GLU A 35 -6.05 5.66 23.37
N GLY A 36 -5.27 6.41 22.56
CA GLY A 36 -5.78 7.04 21.35
C GLY A 36 -6.58 6.01 20.57
N GLU A 37 -7.80 6.37 20.14
CA GLU A 37 -8.75 5.47 19.46
C GLU A 37 -7.95 4.42 18.70
N VAL A 38 -7.92 3.18 19.21
CA VAL A 38 -7.29 2.08 18.49
C VAL A 38 -8.18 1.88 17.29
N LEU A 39 -7.88 2.61 16.21
CA LEU A 39 -8.57 2.47 14.94
C LEU A 39 -8.20 1.07 14.46
N ASP A 40 -9.10 0.13 14.69
CA ASP A 40 -8.94 -1.21 14.17
C ASP A 40 -9.12 -1.19 12.64
N VAL A 41 -8.64 -2.25 12.00
CA VAL A 41 -8.71 -2.40 10.55
C VAL A 41 -10.17 -2.35 10.05
N ALA A 42 -11.14 -2.78 10.86
CA ALA A 42 -12.55 -2.76 10.48
C ALA A 42 -13.11 -1.32 10.40
N ALA A 43 -12.77 -0.46 11.36
CA ALA A 43 -13.15 0.95 11.35
C ALA A 43 -12.52 1.71 10.17
N LEU A 44 -11.25 1.42 9.87
CA LEU A 44 -10.54 2.00 8.74
C LEU A 44 -11.13 1.53 7.39
N LEU A 45 -11.45 0.24 7.26
CA LEU A 45 -12.15 -0.32 6.10
C LEU A 45 -13.52 0.34 5.89
N ALA A 46 -14.28 0.56 6.96
CA ALA A 46 -15.61 1.16 6.90
C ALA A 46 -15.59 2.61 6.41
N ARG A 47 -14.53 3.37 6.70
CA ARG A 47 -14.33 4.73 6.17
C ARG A 47 -14.14 4.72 4.65
N GLY A 48 -13.40 3.73 4.13
CA GLY A 48 -13.27 3.47 2.69
C GLY A 48 -12.51 4.52 1.89
N ASP A 49 -12.00 5.58 2.51
CA ASP A 49 -11.12 6.55 1.87
C ASP A 49 -9.69 6.01 1.74
N GLU A 50 -8.91 6.59 0.82
CA GLU A 50 -7.57 6.09 0.51
C GLU A 50 -6.62 6.17 1.71
N ALA A 51 -6.72 7.22 2.54
CA ALA A 51 -5.83 7.39 3.68
C ALA A 51 -6.10 6.28 4.72
N SER A 52 -7.37 6.06 5.05
CA SER A 52 -7.79 4.99 5.96
C SER A 52 -7.40 3.60 5.44
N LEU A 53 -7.63 3.32 4.15
CA LEU A 53 -7.27 2.02 3.56
C LEU A 53 -5.76 1.78 3.50
N ARG A 54 -4.95 2.82 3.25
CA ARG A 54 -3.49 2.72 3.32
C ARG A 54 -3.00 2.49 4.75
N GLU A 55 -3.66 3.08 5.74
CA GLU A 55 -3.35 2.84 7.15
C GLU A 55 -3.72 1.41 7.57
N ALA A 56 -4.92 0.94 7.19
CA ALA A 56 -5.33 -0.44 7.39
C ALA A 56 -4.34 -1.43 6.74
N LEU A 57 -3.82 -1.12 5.55
CA LEU A 57 -2.84 -1.97 4.86
C LEU A 57 -1.48 -2.00 5.59
N LYS A 58 -1.08 -0.91 6.25
CA LYS A 58 0.15 -0.91 7.08
C LYS A 58 -0.02 -1.81 8.31
N MET A 59 -1.21 -1.81 8.91
CA MET A 59 -1.53 -2.63 10.08
C MET A 59 -1.63 -4.12 9.72
N GLU A 60 -2.34 -4.44 8.63
CA GLU A 60 -2.51 -5.81 8.14
C GLU A 60 -2.20 -5.93 6.65
N PRO A 61 -0.90 -6.04 6.27
CA PRO A 61 -0.47 -6.06 4.87
C PRO A 61 -1.00 -7.23 4.03
N GLN A 62 -1.45 -8.31 4.69
CA GLN A 62 -1.96 -9.52 4.05
C GLN A 62 -3.47 -9.64 4.12
N ASN A 63 -4.18 -8.65 4.66
CA ASN A 63 -5.64 -8.70 4.73
C ASN A 63 -6.24 -8.51 3.34
N GLU A 64 -6.83 -9.59 2.81
CA GLU A 64 -7.43 -9.62 1.47
C GLU A 64 -8.51 -8.53 1.30
N GLN A 65 -9.31 -8.27 2.33
CA GLN A 65 -10.39 -7.27 2.24
C GLN A 65 -9.82 -5.85 2.08
N VAL A 66 -8.78 -5.52 2.83
CA VAL A 66 -8.08 -4.23 2.73
C VAL A 66 -7.45 -4.05 1.36
N VAL A 67 -6.78 -5.10 0.86
CA VAL A 67 -6.13 -5.06 -0.45
C VAL A 67 -7.14 -4.91 -1.57
N LEU A 68 -8.23 -5.67 -1.53
CA LEU A 68 -9.31 -5.56 -2.53
C LEU A 68 -9.96 -4.17 -2.50
N ALA A 69 -10.23 -3.63 -1.32
CA ALA A 69 -10.84 -2.32 -1.16
C ALA A 69 -9.94 -1.21 -1.72
N LEU A 70 -8.65 -1.21 -1.34
CA LEU A 70 -7.69 -0.23 -1.84
C LEU A 70 -7.46 -0.38 -3.35
N ALA A 71 -7.32 -1.59 -3.87
CA ALA A 71 -7.13 -1.82 -5.30
C ALA A 71 -8.34 -1.38 -6.12
N ALA A 72 -9.55 -1.66 -5.66
CA ALA A 72 -10.76 -1.18 -6.31
C ALA A 72 -10.82 0.35 -6.34
N LEU A 73 -10.43 1.02 -5.24
CA LEU A 73 -10.36 2.48 -5.17
C LEU A 73 -9.31 3.06 -6.14
N LEU A 74 -8.10 2.50 -6.19
CA LEU A 74 -7.05 2.92 -7.12
C LEU A 74 -7.49 2.77 -8.58
N LEU A 75 -8.12 1.64 -8.93
CA LEU A 75 -8.67 1.44 -10.28
C LEU A 75 -9.74 2.46 -10.64
N SER A 76 -10.61 2.84 -9.70
CA SER A 76 -11.62 3.89 -9.94
C SER A 76 -11.01 5.26 -10.25
N ARG A 77 -9.76 5.48 -9.83
CA ARG A 77 -8.97 6.69 -10.10
C ARG A 77 -8.05 6.53 -11.32
N ASN A 78 -8.19 5.42 -12.05
CA ASN A 78 -7.33 5.04 -13.18
C ASN A 78 -5.86 4.80 -12.79
N ASP A 79 -5.54 4.63 -11.50
CA ASP A 79 -4.22 4.22 -11.03
C ASP A 79 -4.09 2.69 -11.12
N VAL A 80 -3.90 2.22 -12.35
CA VAL A 80 -3.81 0.79 -12.67
C VAL A 80 -2.52 0.18 -12.11
N THR A 81 -1.41 0.89 -12.25
CA THR A 81 -0.09 0.44 -11.77
C THR A 81 -0.11 0.26 -10.26
N GLY A 82 -0.58 1.26 -9.51
CA GLY A 82 -0.68 1.17 -8.05
C GLY A 82 -1.60 0.02 -7.59
N ALA A 83 -2.72 -0.20 -8.28
CA ALA A 83 -3.61 -1.33 -8.00
C ALA A 83 -2.92 -2.69 -8.23
N LEU A 84 -2.20 -2.84 -9.34
CA LEU A 84 -1.47 -4.08 -9.65
C LEU A 84 -0.34 -4.35 -8.67
N GLU A 85 0.36 -3.33 -8.19
CA GLU A 85 1.42 -3.49 -7.19
C GLU A 85 0.89 -4.10 -5.89
N ILE A 86 -0.23 -3.60 -5.37
CA ILE A 86 -0.77 -4.12 -4.11
C ILE A 86 -1.39 -5.50 -4.27
N LEU A 87 -2.04 -5.78 -5.41
CA LEU A 87 -2.66 -7.08 -5.69
C LEU A 87 -1.63 -8.21 -5.83
N GLN A 88 -0.42 -7.90 -6.28
CA GLN A 88 0.66 -8.87 -6.41
C GLN A 88 1.33 -9.23 -5.06
N ARG A 89 1.10 -8.45 -3.99
CA ARG A 89 1.75 -8.64 -2.69
C ARG A 89 1.04 -9.65 -1.78
N VAL A 90 -0.14 -10.11 -2.17
CA VAL A 90 -0.95 -11.07 -1.41
C VAL A 90 -1.12 -12.40 -2.16
N PRO A 91 -1.41 -13.49 -1.43
CA PRO A 91 -1.78 -14.75 -2.06
C PRO A 91 -2.92 -14.57 -3.06
N GLN A 92 -2.78 -15.19 -4.23
CA GLN A 92 -3.78 -15.09 -5.29
C GLN A 92 -5.04 -15.87 -4.89
N SER A 93 -6.13 -15.15 -4.64
CA SER A 93 -7.49 -15.69 -4.52
C SER A 93 -8.28 -15.48 -5.83
N PRO A 94 -9.42 -16.15 -6.03
CA PRO A 94 -10.28 -15.89 -7.19
C PRO A 94 -10.71 -14.42 -7.32
N LYS A 95 -10.91 -13.72 -6.19
CA LYS A 95 -11.29 -12.30 -6.17
C LYS A 95 -10.11 -11.42 -6.59
N ILE A 96 -8.92 -11.69 -6.06
CA ILE A 96 -7.69 -10.99 -6.43
C ILE A 96 -7.41 -11.20 -7.93
N ALA A 97 -7.48 -12.44 -8.42
CA ALA A 97 -7.26 -12.76 -9.82
C ALA A 97 -8.23 -12.01 -10.74
N ALA A 98 -9.53 -11.98 -10.41
CA ALA A 98 -10.52 -11.23 -11.19
C ALA A 98 -10.21 -9.73 -11.24
N LEU A 99 -9.76 -9.14 -10.13
CA LEU A 99 -9.41 -7.72 -10.07
C LEU A 99 -8.10 -7.42 -10.81
N VAL A 100 -7.13 -8.33 -10.77
CA VAL A 100 -5.89 -8.25 -11.57
C VAL A 100 -6.21 -8.27 -13.07
N GLU A 101 -7.08 -9.17 -13.52
CA GLU A 101 -7.47 -9.22 -14.94
C GLU A 101 -8.21 -7.95 -15.38
N LYS A 102 -9.09 -7.42 -14.51
CA LYS A 102 -9.73 -6.12 -14.75
C LYS A 102 -8.69 -4.99 -14.84
N ALA A 103 -7.74 -4.94 -13.93
CA ALA A 103 -6.68 -3.94 -13.92
C ALA A 103 -5.86 -4.00 -15.22
N LYS A 104 -5.43 -5.19 -15.64
CA LYS A 104 -4.71 -5.39 -16.91
C LYS A 104 -5.52 -4.92 -18.11
N ALA A 105 -6.83 -5.16 -18.14
CA ALA A 105 -7.69 -4.71 -19.23
C ALA A 105 -7.83 -3.18 -19.32
N MET A 106 -7.67 -2.48 -18.18
CA MET A 106 -7.67 -1.01 -18.11
C MET A 106 -6.29 -0.40 -18.40
N PHE A 107 -5.23 -1.20 -18.40
CA PHE A 107 -3.87 -0.71 -18.59
C PHE A 107 -3.65 -0.23 -20.02
N VAL A 108 -3.42 1.07 -20.19
CA VAL A 108 -3.06 1.69 -21.46
C VAL A 108 -1.67 2.30 -21.31
N PRO A 109 -0.63 1.70 -21.91
CA PRO A 109 0.72 2.26 -21.85
C PRO A 109 0.83 3.50 -22.74
N GLU A 110 1.42 4.57 -22.21
CA GLU A 110 1.74 5.79 -22.96
C GLU A 110 3.22 5.85 -23.41
N ASP A 111 3.99 4.80 -23.13
CA ASP A 111 5.39 4.66 -23.48
C ASP A 111 5.62 3.77 -24.73
N ASN A 112 6.87 3.71 -25.18
CA ASN A 112 7.32 2.82 -26.25
C ASN A 112 8.16 1.62 -25.73
N TYR A 113 8.10 1.31 -24.43
CA TYR A 113 8.97 0.30 -23.83
C TYR A 113 8.76 -1.08 -24.42
N ALA A 114 7.51 -1.46 -24.74
CA ALA A 114 7.22 -2.73 -25.41
C ALA A 114 7.98 -2.88 -26.73
N THR A 115 7.98 -1.83 -27.56
CA THR A 115 8.71 -1.81 -28.84
C THR A 115 10.22 -1.92 -28.63
N GLN A 116 10.77 -1.20 -27.65
CA GLN A 116 12.20 -1.27 -27.32
C GLN A 116 12.59 -2.66 -26.82
N LEU A 117 11.80 -3.24 -25.92
CA LEU A 117 12.03 -4.57 -25.37
C LEU A 117 11.96 -5.65 -26.45
N ASP A 118 10.97 -5.59 -27.36
CA ASP A 118 10.86 -6.54 -28.47
C ASP A 118 12.08 -6.46 -29.41
N ALA A 119 12.62 -5.27 -29.67
CA ALA A 119 13.83 -5.09 -30.49
C ALA A 119 15.10 -5.61 -29.80
N LEU A 120 15.19 -5.46 -28.48
CA LEU A 120 16.34 -5.91 -27.68
C LEU A 120 16.31 -7.42 -27.39
N LEU A 121 15.12 -8.02 -27.27
CA LEU A 121 14.92 -9.42 -26.90
C LEU A 121 15.75 -10.44 -27.70
N PRO A 122 15.87 -10.37 -29.05
CA PRO A 122 16.71 -11.32 -29.80
C PRO A 122 18.21 -11.18 -29.51
N LEU A 123 18.66 -10.03 -28.99
CA LEU A 123 20.06 -9.71 -28.77
C LEU A 123 20.56 -10.08 -27.37
N VAL A 124 19.66 -10.19 -26.38
CA VAL A 124 20.01 -10.36 -24.94
C VAL A 124 20.91 -11.56 -24.64
N LYS A 125 20.94 -12.57 -25.51
CA LYS A 125 21.80 -13.76 -25.36
C LYS A 125 23.25 -13.48 -25.71
N ALA A 126 23.50 -12.75 -26.80
CA ALA A 126 24.83 -12.54 -27.37
C ALA A 126 25.44 -11.18 -27.02
N ASP A 127 24.60 -10.20 -26.67
CA ASP A 127 25.01 -8.81 -26.42
C ASP A 127 24.69 -8.42 -24.95
N GLU A 128 25.76 -8.16 -24.20
CA GLU A 128 25.68 -7.75 -22.80
C GLU A 128 25.11 -6.32 -22.63
N GLU A 129 25.40 -5.41 -23.57
CA GLU A 129 24.82 -4.07 -23.56
C GLU A 129 23.32 -4.12 -23.84
N ALA A 130 22.90 -4.95 -24.80
CA ALA A 130 21.48 -5.16 -25.09
C ALA A 130 20.75 -5.75 -23.87
N ARG A 131 21.38 -6.71 -23.17
CA ARG A 131 20.85 -7.28 -21.93
C ARG A 131 20.72 -6.22 -20.83
N LYS A 132 21.74 -5.38 -20.65
CA LYS A 132 21.72 -4.31 -19.66
C LYS A 132 20.58 -3.32 -19.93
N ARG A 133 20.46 -2.82 -21.16
CA ARG A 133 19.36 -1.92 -21.56
C ARG A 133 17.98 -2.55 -21.37
N PHE A 134 17.85 -3.84 -21.68
CA PHE A 134 16.60 -4.57 -21.47
C PHE A 134 16.20 -4.58 -19.98
N LEU A 135 17.15 -4.84 -19.08
CA LEU A 135 16.91 -4.83 -17.64
C LEU A 135 16.58 -3.41 -17.12
N GLU A 136 17.29 -2.38 -17.59
CA GLU A 136 17.02 -0.98 -17.22
C GLU A 136 15.59 -0.55 -17.58
N ILE A 137 15.09 -0.95 -18.75
CA ILE A 137 13.69 -0.69 -19.14
C ILE A 137 12.73 -1.41 -18.19
N LEU A 138 12.98 -2.68 -17.88
CA LEU A 138 12.12 -3.44 -16.95
C LEU A 138 12.14 -2.88 -15.53
N GLU A 139 13.27 -2.33 -15.09
CA GLU A 139 13.36 -1.62 -13.81
C GLU A 139 12.55 -0.32 -13.83
N THR A 140 12.62 0.43 -14.93
CA THR A 140 11.86 1.67 -15.13
C THR A 140 10.35 1.43 -15.14
N MET A 141 9.89 0.35 -15.77
CA MET A 141 8.48 -0.06 -15.78
C MET A 141 7.98 -0.47 -14.38
N GLY A 142 8.86 -0.99 -13.53
CA GLY A 142 8.52 -1.42 -12.19
C GLY A 142 7.65 -2.69 -12.12
N PRO A 143 7.35 -3.15 -10.90
CA PRO A 143 6.56 -4.36 -10.66
C PRO A 143 5.05 -4.18 -10.91
N GLY A 144 4.55 -2.94 -10.88
CA GLY A 144 3.16 -2.62 -11.16
C GLY A 144 2.76 -2.71 -12.63
N ASP A 145 3.73 -2.63 -13.55
CA ASP A 145 3.46 -2.76 -14.97
C ASP A 145 3.19 -4.23 -15.34
N PRO A 146 2.00 -4.54 -15.90
CA PRO A 146 1.62 -5.92 -16.21
C PRO A 146 2.54 -6.57 -17.26
N ARG A 147 3.20 -5.78 -18.12
CA ARG A 147 4.11 -6.24 -19.16
C ARG A 147 5.45 -6.72 -18.60
N THR A 148 5.89 -6.20 -17.44
CA THR A 148 7.18 -6.53 -16.83
C THR A 148 7.34 -8.05 -16.62
N SER A 149 6.31 -8.70 -16.06
CA SER A 149 6.34 -10.15 -15.81
C SER A 149 6.43 -10.98 -17.11
N VAL A 150 5.78 -10.52 -18.18
CA VAL A 150 5.77 -11.17 -19.49
C VAL A 150 7.16 -11.10 -20.13
N TYR A 151 7.77 -9.92 -20.15
CA TYR A 151 9.09 -9.73 -20.75
C TYR A 151 10.21 -10.40 -19.95
N ARG A 152 10.12 -10.42 -18.61
CA ARG A 152 11.04 -11.22 -17.77
C ARG A 152 11.02 -12.70 -18.17
N ARG A 153 9.82 -13.29 -18.30
CA ARG A 153 9.67 -14.69 -18.72
C ARG A 153 10.26 -14.93 -20.11
N ARG A 154 10.01 -14.04 -21.07
CA ARG A 154 10.57 -14.13 -22.44
C ARG A 154 12.10 -14.06 -22.44
N MET A 155 12.68 -13.13 -21.67
CA MET A 155 14.14 -13.00 -21.53
C MET A 155 14.75 -14.27 -20.96
N THR A 156 14.20 -14.82 -19.87
CA THR A 156 14.64 -16.09 -19.31
C THR A 156 14.59 -17.20 -20.38
N GLY A 157 13.48 -17.30 -21.12
CA GLY A 157 13.36 -18.25 -22.24
C GLY A 157 14.48 -18.11 -23.27
N MET A 158 14.84 -16.88 -23.66
CA MET A 158 15.91 -16.61 -24.63
C MET A 158 17.32 -16.95 -24.11
N LEU A 159 17.57 -16.80 -22.81
CA LEU A 159 18.88 -17.10 -22.21
C LEU A 159 19.15 -18.59 -22.10
N TYR A 160 18.10 -19.40 -21.92
CA TYR A 160 18.22 -20.84 -21.71
C TYR A 160 17.73 -21.71 -22.89
N ALA A 161 17.24 -21.09 -23.97
CA ALA A 161 17.01 -21.75 -25.27
C ALA A 161 18.33 -21.91 -26.03
#